data_AF-A0A378NUR6-F1
#
_entry.id   AF-A0A378NUR6-F1
#
_cell.length_a   1.000
_cell.length_b   1.000
_cell.length_c   1.000
_cell.angle_alpha   90.00
_cell.angle_beta   90.00
_cell.angle_gamma   90.00
#
_symmetry.space_group_name_H-M   'P 1'
#
loop_
_entity.id
_entity.type
_entity.pdbx_description
1 polymer ?
#
loop_
_entity_poly.entity_id
_entity_poly.type
_entity_poly.pdbx_seq_one_letter_code
_entity_poly.pdbx_strand_id
1 'polypeptide(L)'
;MNILLAIAVMIIIIIVSYLADRKYPTKRIFIIPCGIILLCLVAVYSSLVIPSSSNSISTEQRLAILNEQPYFITWYNDYKEDINQLDRFATVYHKIISNYENQSISATEALSQLQRLYDETNAFNNSLQDALPPGELSQNNYTLVYDILEKTRVYSYKLNETVRQSTVIINEGTYNQIEHKDIVNNLNRVYAIEGPVMLDINSEVSQIKDNLTIPEN
;
A
#
# COMPACT_ATOMS: atom_id res chain seq x y z
N MET A 1 -21.73 30.35 11.14
CA MET A 1 -22.95 31.16 10.88
C MET A 1 -24.00 31.06 12.00
N ASN A 2 -23.69 30.50 13.19
CA ASN A 2 -24.70 30.25 14.23
C ASN A 2 -24.67 31.27 15.38
N ILE A 3 -23.53 31.94 15.59
CA ILE A 3 -23.33 32.86 16.73
C ILE A 3 -24.07 34.20 16.52
N LEU A 4 -24.00 34.78 15.33
CA LEU A 4 -24.74 36.01 15.00
C LEU A 4 -26.25 35.81 15.06
N LEU A 5 -26.75 34.65 14.61
CA LEU A 5 -28.16 34.28 14.71
C LEU A 5 -28.60 34.14 16.18
N ALA A 6 -27.78 33.48 17.02
CA ALA A 6 -28.07 33.32 18.44
C ALA A 6 -28.11 34.66 19.19
N ILE A 7 -27.20 35.58 18.88
CA ILE A 7 -27.18 36.93 19.46
C ILE A 7 -28.43 37.71 19.05
N ALA A 8 -28.83 37.65 17.77
CA ALA A 8 -30.03 38.32 17.29
C ALA A 8 -31.31 37.81 17.98
N VAL A 9 -31.43 36.49 18.17
CA VAL A 9 -32.56 35.87 18.88
C VAL A 9 -32.61 36.28 20.36
N MET A 10 -31.45 36.34 21.03
CA MET A 10 -31.34 36.81 22.42
C MET A 10 -31.85 38.25 22.59
N ILE A 11 -31.47 39.15 21.68
CA ILE A 11 -31.88 40.57 21.73
C ILE A 11 -33.40 40.69 21.54
N ILE A 12 -33.99 39.92 20.62
CA ILE A 12 -35.44 39.92 20.38
C ILE A 12 -36.20 39.45 21.63
N ILE A 13 -35.74 38.40 22.30
CA ILE A 13 -36.36 37.87 23.52
C ILE A 13 -36.33 38.92 24.65
N ILE A 14 -35.23 39.65 24.80
CA ILE A 14 -35.09 40.72 25.80
C ILE A 14 -36.09 41.86 25.52
N ILE A 15 -36.22 42.28 24.25
CA ILE A 15 -37.14 43.36 23.85
C ILE A 15 -38.60 42.97 24.08
N VAL A 16 -39.00 41.74 23.71
CA VAL A 16 -40.37 41.25 23.92
C VAL A 16 -40.69 41.11 25.40
N SER A 17 -39.72 40.64 26.20
CA SER A 17 -39.88 40.54 27.66
C SER A 17 -40.04 41.91 28.32
N TYR A 18 -39.25 42.91 27.89
CA TYR A 18 -39.35 44.28 28.37
C TYR A 18 -40.69 44.94 28.02
N LEU A 19 -41.19 44.71 26.80
CA LEU A 19 -42.50 45.21 26.37
C LEU A 19 -43.67 44.55 27.10
N ALA A 20 -43.55 43.25 27.41
CA ALA A 20 -44.56 42.51 28.16
C ALA A 20 -44.66 42.98 29.62
N ASP A 21 -43.52 43.29 30.24
CA ASP A 21 -43.45 43.78 31.63
C ASP A 21 -44.09 45.16 31.79
N ARG A 22 -43.91 46.06 30.80
CA ARG A 22 -44.56 47.37 30.78
C ARG A 22 -46.10 47.29 30.74
N LYS A 23 -46.66 46.23 30.16
CA LYS A 23 -48.12 46.10 29.93
C LYS A 23 -48.86 45.36 31.06
N TYR A 24 -48.17 44.55 31.87
CA TYR A 24 -48.78 43.74 32.93
C TYR A 24 -47.94 43.72 34.22
N PRO A 25 -47.90 44.83 35.00
CA PRO A 25 -46.95 45.02 36.11
C PRO A 25 -47.23 44.16 37.37
N THR A 26 -48.36 43.45 37.44
CA THR A 26 -48.82 42.79 38.68
C THR A 26 -48.75 41.26 38.70
N LYS A 27 -48.19 40.60 37.68
CA LYS A 27 -47.90 39.16 37.73
C LYS A 27 -46.42 38.93 37.44
N ARG A 28 -45.75 38.17 38.31
CA ARG A 28 -44.33 37.78 38.25
C ARG A 28 -44.00 36.99 36.97
N ILE A 29 -44.04 37.63 35.80
CA ILE A 29 -43.80 37.02 34.48
C ILE A 29 -42.28 36.90 34.20
N PHE A 30 -41.44 37.52 35.03
CA PHE A 30 -39.97 37.47 34.94
C PHE A 30 -39.33 36.07 35.08
N ILE A 31 -40.06 35.07 35.59
CA ILE A 31 -39.51 33.71 35.79
C ILE A 31 -39.32 32.97 34.46
N ILE A 32 -40.22 33.22 33.50
CA ILE A 32 -40.20 32.55 32.19
C ILE A 32 -38.96 32.93 31.36
N PRO A 33 -38.60 34.21 31.17
CA PRO A 33 -37.40 34.57 30.42
C PRO A 33 -36.11 34.13 31.12
N CYS A 34 -36.03 34.17 32.45
CA CYS A 34 -34.86 33.66 33.19
C CYS A 34 -34.66 32.15 32.98
N GLY A 35 -35.73 31.36 32.95
CA GLY A 35 -35.65 29.93 32.67
C GLY A 35 -35.12 29.63 31.26
N ILE A 36 -35.55 30.40 30.26
CA ILE A 36 -35.09 30.24 28.88
C ILE A 36 -33.59 30.60 28.75
N ILE A 37 -33.15 31.68 29.39
CA ILE A 37 -31.73 32.09 29.38
C ILE A 37 -30.84 31.00 30.01
N LEU A 38 -31.28 30.41 31.13
CA LEU A 38 -30.53 29.35 31.82
C LEU A 38 -30.46 28.07 30.98
N LEU A 39 -31.54 27.72 30.28
CA LEU A 39 -31.59 26.57 29.38
C LEU A 39 -30.68 26.78 28.14
N CYS A 40 -30.63 28.00 27.60
CA CYS A 40 -29.68 28.37 26.54
C CYS A 40 -28.22 28.32 27.01
N LEU A 41 -27.93 28.77 28.24
CA LEU A 41 -26.58 28.68 28.81
C LEU A 41 -26.13 27.23 29.00
N VAL A 42 -27.01 26.35 29.48
CA VAL A 42 -26.73 24.91 29.60
C VAL A 42 -26.48 24.27 28.23
N ALA A 43 -27.29 24.60 27.22
CA ALA A 43 -27.10 24.09 25.86
C ALA A 43 -25.79 24.57 25.21
N VAL A 44 -25.37 25.81 25.48
CA VAL A 44 -24.07 26.34 25.02
C VAL A 44 -22.92 25.66 25.77
N TYR A 45 -23.06 25.43 27.08
CA TYR A 45 -22.03 24.76 27.88
C TYR A 45 -21.87 23.29 27.45
N SER A 46 -22.96 22.56 27.21
CA SER A 46 -22.91 21.19 26.69
C SER A 46 -22.36 21.11 25.27
N SER A 47 -22.48 22.17 24.47
CA SER A 47 -21.91 22.24 23.12
C SER A 47 -20.42 22.68 23.11
N LEU A 48 -19.92 23.26 24.21
CA LEU A 48 -18.50 23.61 24.40
C LEU A 48 -17.70 22.45 24.99
N VAL A 49 -18.35 21.52 25.71
CA VAL A 49 -17.77 20.23 26.09
C VAL A 49 -17.87 19.27 24.91
N ILE A 50 -17.23 19.63 23.80
CA ILE A 50 -16.77 18.62 22.85
C ILE A 50 -15.58 17.98 23.55
N PRO A 51 -15.62 16.71 23.98
CA PRO A 51 -14.39 16.03 24.31
C PRO A 51 -13.57 16.06 23.02
N SER A 52 -12.51 16.86 23.00
CA SER A 52 -11.49 16.75 21.99
C SER A 52 -10.92 15.35 22.13
N SER A 53 -11.47 14.39 21.39
CA SER A 53 -10.77 13.15 21.12
C SER A 53 -9.59 13.55 20.26
N SER A 54 -8.51 14.01 20.90
CA SER A 54 -7.24 14.11 20.23
C SER A 54 -6.90 12.67 19.87
N ASN A 55 -6.97 12.34 18.58
CA ASN A 55 -6.29 11.18 18.02
C ASN A 55 -4.76 11.38 18.08
N SER A 56 -4.27 11.99 19.16
CA SER A 56 -2.87 12.26 19.40
C SER A 56 -2.26 10.96 19.91
N ILE A 57 -1.46 10.32 19.06
CA ILE A 57 -0.62 9.19 19.48
C ILE A 57 0.22 9.59 20.69
N SER A 58 0.49 8.62 21.56
CA SER A 58 1.37 8.86 22.72
C SER A 58 2.78 9.23 22.28
N THR A 59 3.52 9.94 23.13
CA THR A 59 4.94 10.26 22.88
C THR A 59 5.78 8.99 22.63
N GLU A 60 5.46 7.91 23.35
CA GLU A 60 6.12 6.61 23.19
C GLU A 60 5.85 6.00 21.80
N GLN A 61 4.59 5.98 21.34
CA GLN A 61 4.24 5.54 19.99
C GLN A 61 4.91 6.39 18.92
N ARG A 62 4.97 7.72 19.11
CA ARG A 62 5.66 8.62 18.18
C ARG A 62 7.15 8.31 18.09
N LEU A 63 7.82 8.05 19.22
CA LEU A 63 9.23 7.68 19.26
C LEU A 63 9.47 6.31 18.61
N ALA A 64 8.59 5.33 18.83
CA ALA A 64 8.67 4.03 18.19
C ALA A 64 8.60 4.14 16.66
N ILE A 65 7.63 4.91 16.14
CA ILE A 65 7.51 5.20 14.69
C ILE A 65 8.79 5.83 14.14
N LEU A 66 9.31 6.87 14.79
CA LEU A 66 10.52 7.56 14.33
C LEU A 66 11.76 6.66 14.35
N ASN A 67 11.82 5.70 15.28
CA ASN A 67 12.92 4.76 15.38
C ASN A 67 12.89 3.71 14.25
N GLU A 68 11.71 3.26 13.82
CA GLU A 68 11.57 2.25 12.75
C GLU A 68 11.74 2.81 11.33
N GLN A 69 11.35 4.07 11.10
CA GLN A 69 11.40 4.74 9.80
C GLN A 69 12.73 4.58 9.03
N PRO A 70 13.92 4.87 9.60
CA PRO A 70 15.18 4.77 8.85
C PRO A 70 15.46 3.34 8.37
N TYR A 71 15.16 2.32 9.18
CA TYR A 71 15.39 0.92 8.82
C TYR A 71 14.49 0.48 7.65
N PHE A 72 13.20 0.84 7.69
CA PHE A 72 12.30 0.55 6.58
C PHE A 72 12.69 1.33 5.31
N ILE A 73 13.04 2.61 5.42
CA ILE A 73 13.41 3.42 4.25
C ILE A 73 14.66 2.86 3.57
N THR A 74 15.69 2.50 4.34
CA THR A 74 16.91 1.89 3.78
C THR A 74 16.57 0.57 3.09
N TRP A 75 15.90 -0.34 3.80
CA TRP A 75 15.51 -1.63 3.24
C TRP A 75 14.66 -1.48 1.96
N TYR A 76 13.66 -0.59 1.97
CA TYR A 76 12.77 -0.41 0.82
C TYR A 76 13.48 0.23 -0.37
N ASN A 77 14.54 1.02 -0.15
CA ASN A 77 15.35 1.54 -1.25
C ASN A 77 16.22 0.46 -1.89
N ASP A 78 16.82 -0.42 -1.08
CA ASP A 78 17.58 -1.56 -1.60
C ASP A 78 16.66 -2.53 -2.35
N TYR A 79 15.49 -2.81 -1.78
CA TYR A 79 14.48 -3.69 -2.37
C TYR A 79 13.96 -3.20 -3.74
N LYS A 80 13.96 -1.89 -4.01
CA LYS A 80 13.61 -1.39 -5.36
C LYS A 80 14.57 -1.89 -6.43
N GLU A 81 15.83 -2.11 -6.08
CA GLU A 81 16.80 -2.66 -7.03
C GLU A 81 16.51 -4.13 -7.35
N ASP A 82 16.07 -4.90 -6.35
CA ASP A 82 15.58 -6.27 -6.56
C ASP A 82 14.40 -6.29 -7.55
N ILE A 83 13.46 -5.35 -7.42
CA ILE A 83 12.34 -5.18 -8.36
C ILE A 83 12.83 -4.83 -9.78
N ASN A 84 13.77 -3.89 -9.90
CA ASN A 84 14.35 -3.51 -11.20
C ASN A 84 15.05 -4.70 -11.86
N GLN A 85 15.75 -5.52 -11.07
CA GLN A 85 16.43 -6.71 -11.56
C GLN A 85 15.44 -7.76 -12.08
N LEU A 86 14.34 -7.99 -11.37
CA LEU A 86 13.24 -8.85 -11.82
C LEU A 86 12.61 -8.37 -13.12
N ASP A 87 12.36 -7.06 -13.25
CA ASP A 87 11.81 -6.46 -14.48
C ASP A 87 12.78 -6.63 -15.65
N ARG A 88 14.08 -6.42 -15.42
CA ARG A 88 15.13 -6.69 -16.42
C ARG A 88 15.10 -8.16 -16.86
N PHE A 89 15.01 -9.10 -15.95
CA PHE A 89 14.97 -10.53 -16.28
C PHE A 89 13.74 -10.89 -17.13
N ALA A 90 12.56 -10.41 -16.73
CA ALA A 90 11.33 -10.62 -17.49
C ALA A 90 11.44 -10.01 -18.91
N THR A 91 11.95 -8.78 -19.01
CA THR A 91 12.17 -8.09 -20.30
C THR A 91 13.14 -8.87 -21.19
N VAL A 92 14.26 -9.34 -20.65
CA VAL A 92 15.25 -10.12 -21.39
C VAL A 92 14.64 -11.45 -21.86
N TYR A 93 13.92 -12.15 -20.98
CA TYR A 93 13.21 -13.38 -21.35
C TYR A 93 12.28 -13.15 -22.54
N HIS A 94 11.37 -12.17 -22.46
CA HIS A 94 10.41 -11.87 -23.52
C HIS A 94 11.10 -11.49 -24.83
N LYS A 95 12.20 -10.75 -24.77
CA LYS A 95 13.00 -10.41 -25.95
C LYS A 95 13.61 -11.64 -26.60
N ILE A 96 14.17 -12.57 -25.82
CA ILE A 96 14.76 -13.82 -26.35
C ILE A 96 13.68 -14.65 -27.05
N ILE A 97 12.55 -14.90 -26.37
CA ILE A 97 11.43 -15.67 -26.93
C ILE A 97 10.91 -15.00 -28.20
N SER A 98 10.63 -13.69 -28.17
CA SER A 98 10.15 -12.95 -29.33
C SER A 98 11.11 -13.00 -30.52
N ASN A 99 12.43 -12.87 -30.28
CA ASN A 99 13.43 -12.97 -31.34
C ASN A 99 13.49 -14.38 -31.93
N TYR A 100 13.36 -15.42 -31.11
CA TYR A 100 13.32 -16.80 -31.56
C TYR A 100 12.05 -17.10 -32.36
N GLU A 101 10.88 -16.68 -31.85
CA GLU A 101 9.58 -16.81 -32.53
C GLU A 101 9.63 -16.20 -33.93
N ASN A 102 10.17 -14.98 -34.05
CA ASN A 102 10.33 -14.25 -35.30
C ASN A 102 11.51 -14.74 -36.15
N GLN A 103 12.17 -15.84 -35.77
CA GLN A 103 13.33 -16.43 -36.46
C GLN A 103 14.48 -15.44 -36.69
N SER A 104 14.56 -14.40 -35.85
CA SER A 104 15.63 -13.40 -35.87
C SER A 104 16.91 -13.91 -35.23
N ILE A 105 16.81 -14.97 -34.41
CA ILE A 105 17.93 -15.73 -33.85
C ILE A 105 17.72 -17.23 -34.09
N SER A 106 18.82 -17.99 -34.15
CA SER A 106 18.78 -19.45 -34.26
C SER A 106 18.44 -20.12 -32.94
N ALA A 107 18.08 -21.41 -32.97
CA ALA A 107 17.87 -22.20 -31.75
C ALA A 107 19.12 -22.24 -30.86
N THR A 108 20.32 -22.38 -31.45
CA THR A 108 21.59 -22.36 -30.72
C THR A 108 21.82 -21.03 -30.00
N GLU A 109 21.53 -19.91 -30.68
CA GLU A 109 21.68 -18.58 -30.08
C GLU A 109 20.64 -18.36 -28.96
N ALA A 110 19.38 -18.76 -29.18
CA ALA A 110 18.34 -18.70 -28.17
C ALA A 110 18.69 -19.52 -26.92
N LEU A 111 19.19 -20.75 -27.09
CA LEU A 111 19.64 -21.62 -25.98
C LEU A 111 20.80 -20.99 -25.21
N SER A 112 21.79 -20.42 -25.91
CA SER A 112 22.91 -19.71 -25.27
C SER A 112 22.44 -18.53 -24.42
N GLN A 113 21.51 -17.72 -24.94
CA GLN A 113 20.97 -16.57 -24.20
C GLN A 113 20.07 -16.99 -23.03
N LEU A 114 19.22 -18.00 -23.21
CA LEU A 114 18.38 -18.55 -22.13
C LEU A 114 19.21 -19.20 -21.03
N GLN A 115 20.30 -19.90 -21.35
CA GLN A 115 21.18 -20.48 -20.33
C GLN A 115 21.81 -19.40 -19.45
N ARG A 116 22.32 -18.31 -20.05
CA ARG A 116 22.86 -17.18 -19.28
C ARG A 116 21.79 -16.54 -18.39
N LEU A 117 20.58 -16.35 -18.92
CA LEU A 117 19.47 -15.81 -18.14
C LEU A 117 19.07 -16.76 -17.01
N TYR A 118 19.09 -18.07 -17.24
CA TYR A 118 18.83 -19.07 -16.20
C TYR A 118 19.87 -18.97 -15.09
N ASP A 119 21.15 -18.87 -15.43
CA ASP A 119 22.23 -18.75 -14.45
C ASP A 119 22.08 -17.45 -13.62
N GLU A 120 21.78 -16.31 -14.27
CA GLU A 120 21.54 -15.02 -13.61
C GLU A 120 20.31 -15.07 -12.67
N THR A 121 19.18 -15.60 -13.14
CA THR A 121 17.94 -15.70 -12.36
C THR A 121 18.05 -16.71 -11.21
N ASN A 122 18.78 -17.81 -11.41
CA ASN A 122 19.03 -18.80 -10.37
C ASN A 122 19.94 -18.23 -9.28
N ALA A 123 20.99 -17.48 -9.65
CA ALA A 123 21.84 -16.79 -8.67
C ALA A 123 21.02 -15.80 -7.82
N PHE A 124 20.14 -15.03 -8.46
CA PHE A 124 19.25 -14.08 -7.77
C PHE A 124 18.22 -14.79 -6.86
N ASN A 125 17.64 -15.91 -7.32
CA ASN A 125 16.77 -16.74 -6.46
C ASN A 125 17.47 -17.17 -5.19
N ASN A 126 18.73 -17.60 -5.29
CA ASN A 126 19.51 -18.04 -4.14
C ASN A 126 19.79 -16.88 -3.18
N SER A 127 20.09 -15.67 -3.68
CA SER A 127 20.28 -14.50 -2.80
C SER A 127 19.00 -14.09 -2.06
N LEU A 128 17.81 -14.35 -2.63
CA LEU A 128 16.54 -14.04 -1.97
C LEU A 128 16.17 -15.05 -0.85
N GLN A 129 16.73 -16.27 -0.86
CA GLN A 129 16.40 -17.28 0.18
C GLN A 129 16.83 -16.82 1.57
N ASP A 130 18.00 -16.18 1.67
CA ASP A 130 18.57 -15.71 2.93
C ASP A 130 18.13 -14.28 3.29
N ALA A 131 17.36 -13.60 2.42
CA ALA A 131 16.90 -12.24 2.66
C ALA A 131 15.93 -12.20 3.85
N LEU A 132 16.20 -11.35 4.83
CA LEU A 132 15.37 -11.17 6.02
C LEU A 132 14.94 -9.70 6.16
N PRO A 133 13.75 -9.45 6.74
CA PRO A 133 13.38 -8.10 7.14
C PRO A 133 14.37 -7.52 8.17
N PRO A 134 14.52 -6.19 8.26
CA PRO A 134 15.29 -5.55 9.31
C PRO A 134 14.77 -5.93 10.70
N GLY A 135 15.67 -6.35 11.60
CA GLY A 135 15.31 -6.85 12.93
C GLY A 135 14.82 -5.75 13.89
N GLU A 136 15.03 -4.49 13.54
CA GLU A 136 14.64 -3.30 14.30
C GLU A 136 13.18 -2.90 14.06
N LEU A 137 12.49 -3.52 13.10
CA LEU A 137 11.08 -3.29 12.87
C LEU A 137 10.22 -3.92 13.98
N SER A 138 9.09 -3.29 14.28
CA SER A 138 8.06 -3.91 15.10
C SER A 138 7.57 -5.23 14.47
N GLN A 139 7.08 -6.15 15.30
CA GLN A 139 6.60 -7.45 14.82
C GLN A 139 5.61 -7.34 13.65
N ASN A 140 4.72 -6.33 13.68
CA ASN A 140 3.76 -6.11 12.60
C ASN A 140 4.44 -5.72 11.28
N ASN A 141 5.32 -4.72 11.31
CA ASN A 141 6.04 -4.26 10.12
C ASN A 141 7.02 -5.34 9.62
N TYR A 142 7.65 -6.09 10.54
CA TYR A 142 8.50 -7.23 10.21
C TYR A 142 7.72 -8.29 9.40
N THR A 143 6.53 -8.67 9.86
CA THR A 143 5.68 -9.64 9.15
C THR A 143 5.27 -9.12 7.77
N LEU A 144 4.87 -7.85 7.65
CA LEU A 144 4.52 -7.26 6.35
C LEU A 144 5.70 -7.25 5.37
N VAL A 145 6.90 -6.91 5.84
CA VAL A 145 8.12 -6.97 5.02
C VAL A 145 8.47 -8.41 4.64
N TYR A 146 8.27 -9.37 5.55
CA TYR A 146 8.48 -10.79 5.26
C TYR A 146 7.52 -11.27 4.16
N ASP A 147 6.25 -10.88 4.21
CA ASP A 147 5.26 -11.23 3.19
C ASP A 147 5.62 -10.62 1.82
N ILE A 148 6.16 -9.40 1.79
CA ILE A 148 6.73 -8.80 0.57
C ILE A 148 7.85 -9.68 0.00
N LEU A 149 8.83 -10.06 0.84
CA LEU A 149 9.94 -10.91 0.42
C LEU A 149 9.45 -12.28 -0.08
N GLU A 150 8.44 -12.86 0.55
CA GLU A 150 7.91 -14.16 0.14
C GLU A 150 7.22 -14.11 -1.22
N LYS A 151 6.40 -13.08 -1.47
CA LYS A 151 5.81 -12.85 -2.80
C LYS A 151 6.90 -12.68 -3.87
N THR A 152 7.97 -11.98 -3.54
CA THR A 152 9.12 -11.76 -4.43
C THR A 152 9.87 -13.05 -4.71
N ARG A 153 10.10 -13.90 -3.70
CA ARG A 153 10.68 -15.24 -3.88
C ARG A 153 9.84 -16.11 -4.81
N VAL A 154 8.52 -16.13 -4.61
CA VAL A 154 7.59 -16.89 -5.47
C VAL A 154 7.63 -16.39 -6.91
N TYR A 155 7.60 -15.07 -7.10
CA TYR A 155 7.69 -14.46 -8.43
C TYR A 155 9.01 -14.84 -9.12
N SER A 156 10.13 -14.67 -8.41
CA SER A 156 11.48 -14.94 -8.92
C SER A 156 11.67 -16.42 -9.27
N TYR A 157 11.15 -17.31 -8.41
CA TYR A 157 11.13 -18.75 -8.65
C TYR A 157 10.37 -19.10 -9.94
N LYS A 158 9.16 -18.57 -10.11
CA LYS A 158 8.33 -18.80 -11.30
C LYS A 158 8.99 -18.30 -12.58
N LEU A 159 9.66 -17.14 -12.52
CA LEU A 159 10.43 -16.63 -13.65
C LEU A 159 11.61 -17.56 -13.99
N ASN A 160 12.41 -17.96 -13.02
CA ASN A 160 13.53 -18.88 -13.24
C ASN A 160 13.08 -20.24 -13.80
N GLU A 161 12.00 -20.81 -13.27
CA GLU A 161 11.44 -22.08 -13.74
C GLU A 161 10.91 -21.95 -15.18
N THR A 162 10.27 -20.84 -15.52
CA THR A 162 9.83 -20.54 -16.89
C THR A 162 11.01 -20.48 -17.86
N VAL A 163 12.11 -19.83 -17.47
CA VAL A 163 13.34 -19.78 -18.28
C VAL A 163 13.90 -21.19 -18.46
N ARG A 164 14.00 -21.96 -17.37
CA ARG A 164 14.52 -23.34 -17.38
C ARG A 164 13.72 -24.24 -18.32
N GLN A 165 12.39 -24.22 -18.21
CA GLN A 165 11.49 -25.02 -19.04
C GLN A 165 11.55 -24.61 -20.51
N SER A 166 11.69 -23.31 -20.79
CA SER A 166 11.86 -22.80 -22.15
C SER A 166 13.16 -23.31 -22.79
N THR A 167 14.26 -23.37 -22.03
CA THR A 167 15.53 -23.97 -22.48
C THR A 167 15.32 -25.45 -22.85
N VAL A 168 14.62 -26.22 -22.01
CA VAL A 168 14.31 -27.63 -22.26
C VAL A 168 13.50 -27.79 -23.55
N ILE A 169 12.44 -26.99 -23.73
CA ILE A 169 11.57 -27.04 -24.91
C ILE A 169 12.36 -26.78 -26.20
N ILE A 170 13.19 -25.74 -26.26
CA ILE A 170 13.96 -25.43 -27.46
C ILE A 170 14.99 -26.52 -27.72
N ASN A 171 15.66 -27.02 -26.68
CA ASN A 171 16.70 -28.05 -26.81
C ASN A 171 16.11 -29.39 -27.31
N GLU A 172 15.05 -29.87 -26.66
CA GLU A 172 14.37 -31.11 -27.05
C GLU A 172 13.69 -30.97 -28.41
N GLY A 173 13.06 -29.83 -28.69
CA GLY A 173 12.45 -29.55 -29.98
C GLY A 173 13.47 -29.56 -31.12
N THR A 174 14.64 -28.98 -30.91
CA THR A 174 15.74 -28.99 -31.89
C THR A 174 16.30 -30.40 -32.09
N TYR A 175 16.55 -31.14 -30.99
CA TYR A 175 17.07 -32.50 -31.05
C TYR A 175 16.11 -33.46 -31.77
N ASN A 176 14.81 -33.36 -31.48
CA ASN A 176 13.77 -34.21 -32.07
C ASN A 176 13.26 -33.69 -33.43
N GLN A 177 13.87 -32.65 -34.00
CA GLN A 177 13.49 -32.04 -35.28
C GLN A 177 12.01 -31.63 -35.35
N ILE A 178 11.46 -31.14 -34.24
CA ILE A 178 10.09 -30.61 -34.17
C ILE A 178 9.99 -29.34 -35.02
N GLU A 179 8.85 -29.15 -35.68
CA GLU A 179 8.60 -27.92 -36.45
C GLU A 179 8.67 -26.68 -35.54
N HIS A 180 9.33 -25.61 -36.02
CA HIS A 180 9.52 -24.36 -35.27
C HIS A 180 8.22 -23.83 -34.65
N LYS A 181 7.11 -23.91 -35.41
CA LYS A 181 5.79 -23.46 -34.96
C LYS A 181 5.30 -24.22 -33.72
N ASP A 182 5.55 -25.53 -33.64
CA ASP A 182 5.13 -26.35 -32.51
C ASP A 182 6.01 -26.09 -31.28
N ILE A 183 7.31 -25.85 -31.47
CA ILE A 183 8.21 -25.40 -30.39
C ILE A 183 7.69 -24.07 -29.81
N VAL A 184 7.40 -23.09 -30.67
CA VAL A 184 6.84 -21.79 -30.27
C VAL A 184 5.51 -21.93 -29.53
N ASN A 185 4.61 -22.79 -30.01
CA ASN A 185 3.35 -23.05 -29.32
C ASN A 185 3.58 -23.64 -27.91
N ASN A 186 4.56 -24.54 -27.76
CA ASN A 186 4.90 -25.10 -26.46
C ASN A 186 5.53 -24.05 -25.52
N LEU A 187 6.36 -23.14 -26.02
CA LEU A 187 6.91 -22.01 -25.24
C LEU A 187 5.78 -21.12 -24.69
N ASN A 188 4.81 -20.76 -25.54
CA ASN A 188 3.66 -19.96 -25.13
C ASN A 188 2.80 -20.66 -24.08
N ARG A 189 2.61 -21.99 -24.23
CA ARG A 189 1.90 -22.80 -23.23
C ARG A 189 2.62 -22.84 -21.89
N VAL A 190 3.94 -23.02 -21.89
CA VAL A 190 4.73 -23.01 -20.64
C VAL A 190 4.64 -21.66 -19.96
N TYR A 191 4.78 -20.55 -20.70
CA TYR A 191 4.64 -19.23 -20.09
C TYR A 191 3.23 -19.00 -19.52
N ALA A 192 2.18 -19.49 -20.18
CA ALA A 192 0.81 -19.37 -19.67
C ALA A 192 0.55 -20.17 -18.38
N ILE A 193 1.32 -21.24 -18.13
CA ILE A 193 1.14 -22.13 -16.97
C ILE A 193 2.10 -21.78 -15.84
N GLU A 194 3.37 -21.56 -16.17
CA GLU A 194 4.47 -21.38 -15.21
C GLU A 194 4.93 -19.93 -15.07
N GLY A 195 4.54 -19.06 -16.01
CA GLY A 195 4.91 -17.65 -15.98
C GLY A 195 4.50 -16.99 -14.67
N PRO A 196 5.33 -16.07 -14.15
CA PRO A 196 5.01 -15.40 -12.91
C PRO A 196 3.74 -14.55 -13.06
N VAL A 197 2.86 -14.63 -12.06
CA VAL A 197 1.74 -13.69 -11.94
C VAL A 197 2.29 -12.33 -11.46
N MET A 198 1.58 -11.24 -11.76
CA MET A 198 1.93 -9.89 -11.29
C MET A 198 2.35 -9.88 -9.81
N LEU A 199 3.52 -9.31 -9.54
CA LEU A 199 4.02 -9.09 -8.17
C LEU A 199 3.24 -7.93 -7.53
N ASP A 200 2.23 -8.26 -6.71
CA ASP A 200 1.43 -7.27 -5.99
C ASP A 200 1.82 -7.20 -4.51
N ILE A 201 2.48 -6.11 -4.15
CA ILE A 201 2.97 -5.80 -2.80
C ILE A 201 2.31 -4.54 -2.22
N ASN A 202 1.34 -3.96 -2.94
CA ASN A 202 0.82 -2.63 -2.62
C ASN A 202 0.13 -2.60 -1.25
N SER A 203 -0.62 -3.66 -0.93
CA SER A 203 -1.30 -3.79 0.35
C SER A 203 -0.33 -3.71 1.52
N GLU A 204 0.76 -4.48 1.47
CA GLU A 204 1.76 -4.54 2.54
C GLU A 204 2.51 -3.21 2.66
N VAL A 205 2.96 -2.64 1.53
CA VAL A 205 3.65 -1.34 1.50
C VAL A 205 2.76 -0.22 2.04
N SER A 206 1.48 -0.19 1.66
CA SER A 206 0.51 0.77 2.17
C SER A 206 0.32 0.64 3.68
N GLN A 207 0.16 -0.57 4.20
CA GLN A 207 0.02 -0.80 5.64
C GLN A 207 1.26 -0.38 6.43
N ILE A 208 2.47 -0.68 5.92
CA ILE A 208 3.71 -0.23 6.56
C ILE A 208 3.79 1.30 6.57
N LYS A 209 3.44 1.94 5.45
CA LYS A 209 3.41 3.40 5.36
C LYS A 209 2.44 4.01 6.36
N ASP A 210 1.25 3.44 6.51
CA ASP A 210 0.25 3.89 7.48
C ASP A 210 0.76 3.72 8.91
N ASN A 211 1.37 2.57 9.23
CA ASN A 211 1.98 2.30 10.54
C ASN A 211 3.12 3.26 10.89
N LEU A 212 3.88 3.70 9.87
CA LEU A 212 5.04 4.58 10.03
C LEU A 212 4.71 6.07 9.83
N THR A 213 3.44 6.43 9.62
CA THR A 213 3.02 7.82 9.45
C THR A 213 2.62 8.42 10.80
N ILE A 214 3.18 9.59 11.13
CA ILE A 214 2.77 10.37 12.31
C ILE A 214 1.48 11.14 11.93
N PRO A 215 0.35 10.95 12.65
CA PRO A 215 -0.87 11.69 12.36
C PRO A 215 -0.68 13.20 12.52
N GLU A 216 -1.23 13.98 11.60
CA GLU A 216 -1.36 15.43 11.76
C GLU A 216 -2.49 15.73 12.76
N ASN A 217 -2.22 16.62 13.73
CA ASN A 217 -3.18 17.06 14.74
C ASN A 217 -4.10 18.17 14.21
#